data_AF-A0AA88E632-F1
#
_entry.id   AF-A0AA88E632-F1
#
_cell.length_a   1.000
_cell.length_b   1.000
_cell.length_c   1.000
_cell.angle_alpha   90.00
_cell.angle_beta   90.00
_cell.angle_gamma   90.00
#
_symmetry.space_group_name_H-M   'P 1'
#
loop_
_entity.id
_entity.type
_entity.pdbx_description
1 polymer ?
#
loop_
_entity_poly.entity_id
_entity_poly.type
_entity_poly.pdbx_seq_one_letter_code
_entity_poly.pdbx_strand_id
1 'polypeptide(L)'
;MVGMTMTPSSTEKLAGLLDSAKSAADIPSKLDHLRQLKHDLVHEDPNLLSHLLPRLLELHSDRFSPVRKFATEIIGEIGLKYVEFLPEIVPVLISVLNDATPAVARQGISCGIDLFRSTLMKIAIQGLHSSELDSSLESSWQWMLKFKEKVYSIAFQPGGGGIRLLALKFVVAVILLYTPDPNGSSDPPSHEGNINLILPLGSLGLIDEYKCSSTSKFST
;
A
#
# COMPACT_ATOMS: atom_id res chain seq x y z
N MET A 1 -34.43 22.41 -29.32
CA MET A 1 -33.25 21.50 -29.35
C MET A 1 -32.45 21.79 -28.09
N VAL A 2 -32.84 21.18 -26.97
CA VAL A 2 -32.18 21.37 -25.68
C VAL A 2 -30.99 20.43 -25.68
N GLY A 3 -29.78 20.99 -25.72
CA GLY A 3 -28.56 20.20 -25.62
C GLY A 3 -28.52 19.53 -24.25
N MET A 4 -28.67 18.21 -24.22
CA MET A 4 -28.25 17.41 -23.08
C MET A 4 -26.73 17.54 -22.98
N THR A 5 -26.26 18.44 -22.11
CA THR A 5 -24.90 18.39 -21.60
C THR A 5 -24.78 17.08 -20.82
N MET A 6 -24.23 16.05 -21.47
CA MET A 6 -23.78 14.83 -20.83
C MET A 6 -22.82 15.22 -19.71
N THR A 7 -23.20 15.00 -18.46
CA THR A 7 -22.25 15.02 -17.35
C THR A 7 -21.25 13.89 -17.60
N PRO A 8 -19.93 14.15 -17.62
CA PRO A 8 -18.95 13.09 -17.80
C PRO A 8 -19.15 12.03 -16.72
N SER A 9 -19.05 10.76 -17.11
CA SER A 9 -19.04 9.67 -16.14
C SER A 9 -17.90 9.88 -15.15
N SER A 10 -18.03 9.40 -13.91
CA SER A 10 -16.97 9.54 -12.88
C SER A 10 -15.61 9.06 -13.42
N THR A 11 -15.61 7.98 -14.22
CA THR A 11 -14.44 7.45 -14.92
C THR A 11 -13.79 8.46 -15.86
N GLU A 12 -14.57 9.09 -16.73
CA GLU A 12 -14.06 10.09 -17.70
C GLU A 12 -13.50 11.32 -16.97
N LYS A 13 -14.15 11.74 -15.88
CA LYS A 13 -13.67 12.84 -15.05
C LYS A 13 -12.32 12.51 -14.42
N LEU A 14 -12.18 11.33 -13.79
CA LEU A 14 -10.93 10.90 -13.17
C LEU A 14 -9.82 10.70 -14.21
N ALA A 15 -10.16 10.11 -15.36
CA ALA A 15 -9.25 9.98 -16.49
C ALA A 15 -8.77 11.34 -16.98
N GLY A 16 -9.66 12.33 -17.11
CA GLY A 16 -9.34 13.69 -17.51
C GLY A 16 -8.43 14.39 -16.50
N LEU A 17 -8.67 14.23 -15.20
CA LEU A 17 -7.79 14.77 -14.15
C LEU A 17 -6.38 14.19 -14.26
N LEU A 18 -6.27 12.89 -14.53
CA LEU A 18 -4.99 12.22 -14.68
C LEU A 18 -4.24 12.68 -15.94
N ASP A 19 -4.94 12.87 -17.07
CA ASP A 19 -4.35 13.42 -18.29
C ASP A 19 -3.89 14.86 -18.10
N SER A 20 -4.69 15.69 -17.43
CA SER A 20 -4.31 17.05 -17.07
C SER A 20 -3.09 17.07 -16.13
N ALA A 21 -3.03 16.17 -15.14
CA ALA A 21 -1.86 16.03 -14.27
C ALA A 21 -0.60 15.59 -15.04
N LYS A 22 -0.71 14.71 -16.03
CA LYS A 22 0.43 14.29 -16.86
C LYS A 22 0.92 15.40 -17.77
N SER A 23 -0.01 16.10 -18.42
CA SER A 23 0.29 17.11 -19.45
C SER A 23 0.64 18.50 -18.90
N ALA A 24 0.22 18.85 -17.68
CA ALA A 24 0.53 20.14 -17.08
C ALA A 24 2.05 20.40 -17.03
N ALA A 25 2.46 21.65 -17.26
CA ALA A 25 3.87 22.01 -17.40
C ALA A 25 4.57 22.25 -16.06
N ASP A 26 3.84 22.79 -15.08
CA ASP A 26 4.35 23.25 -13.79
C ASP A 26 3.89 22.37 -12.61
N ILE A 27 4.67 22.39 -11.53
CA ILE A 27 4.42 21.57 -10.34
C ILE A 27 3.08 21.91 -9.66
N PRO A 28 2.73 23.19 -9.40
CA PRO A 28 1.44 23.54 -8.80
C PRO A 28 0.24 22.95 -9.54
N SER A 29 0.15 23.16 -10.85
CA SER A 29 -0.95 22.64 -11.68
C SER A 29 -1.02 21.12 -11.62
N LYS A 30 0.13 20.42 -11.72
CA LYS A 30 0.14 18.96 -11.59
C LYS A 30 -0.43 18.49 -10.24
N LEU A 31 0.02 19.12 -9.15
CA LEU A 31 -0.41 18.75 -7.80
C LEU A 31 -1.88 19.10 -7.54
N ASP A 32 -2.42 20.16 -8.13
CA ASP A 32 -3.85 20.50 -8.03
C ASP A 32 -4.72 19.42 -8.66
N HIS A 33 -4.40 18.99 -9.88
CA HIS A 33 -5.12 17.89 -10.53
C HIS A 33 -5.02 16.59 -9.74
N LEU A 34 -3.85 16.26 -9.19
CA LEU A 34 -3.69 15.05 -8.38
C LEU A 34 -4.41 15.12 -7.04
N ARG A 35 -4.48 16.30 -6.40
CA ARG A 35 -5.27 16.49 -5.17
C ARG A 35 -6.75 16.26 -5.44
N GLN A 36 -7.25 16.79 -6.55
CA GLN A 36 -8.63 16.57 -6.97
C GLN A 36 -8.88 15.09 -7.30
N LEU A 37 -7.96 14.46 -8.03
CA LEU A 37 -8.01 13.03 -8.32
C LEU A 37 -8.10 12.21 -7.02
N LYS A 38 -7.19 12.45 -6.08
CA LYS A 38 -7.15 11.75 -4.78
C LYS A 38 -8.46 11.90 -4.00
N HIS A 39 -9.02 13.11 -3.94
CA HIS A 39 -10.29 13.37 -3.27
C HIS A 39 -11.43 12.54 -3.89
N ASP A 40 -11.48 12.47 -5.21
CA ASP A 40 -12.57 11.80 -5.93
C ASP A 40 -12.42 10.27 -5.93
N LEU A 41 -11.18 9.73 -5.84
CA LEU A 41 -10.91 8.29 -5.77
C LEU A 41 -11.47 7.60 -4.52
N VAL A 42 -11.77 8.35 -3.44
CA VAL A 42 -12.22 7.79 -2.15
C VAL A 42 -13.53 6.98 -2.27
N HIS A 43 -14.35 7.27 -3.27
CA HIS A 43 -15.68 6.65 -3.42
C HIS A 43 -15.77 5.63 -4.56
N GLU A 44 -14.69 5.40 -5.29
CA GLU A 44 -14.73 4.61 -6.53
C GLU A 44 -14.61 3.11 -6.29
N ASP A 45 -15.29 2.35 -7.14
CA ASP A 45 -15.31 0.89 -7.16
C ASP A 45 -13.96 0.32 -7.66
N PRO A 46 -13.46 -0.80 -7.09
CA PRO A 46 -12.22 -1.42 -7.53
C PRO A 46 -12.19 -1.74 -9.04
N ASN A 47 -13.31 -2.11 -9.67
CA ASN A 47 -13.30 -2.36 -11.11
C ASN A 47 -12.98 -1.11 -11.92
N LEU A 48 -13.41 0.08 -11.47
CA LEU A 48 -13.06 1.33 -12.15
C LEU A 48 -11.59 1.66 -11.92
N LEU A 49 -11.11 1.46 -10.70
CA LEU A 49 -9.73 1.74 -10.32
C LEU A 49 -8.73 0.89 -11.08
N SER A 50 -9.04 -0.37 -11.39
CA SER A 50 -8.14 -1.23 -12.18
C SER A 50 -7.84 -0.66 -13.57
N HIS A 51 -8.79 0.08 -14.17
CA HIS A 51 -8.58 0.75 -15.47
C HIS A 51 -7.72 2.02 -15.34
N LEU A 52 -7.75 2.69 -14.20
CA LEU A 52 -7.00 3.92 -13.94
C LEU A 52 -5.59 3.65 -13.37
N LEU A 53 -5.43 2.54 -12.65
CA LEU A 53 -4.23 2.23 -11.90
C LEU A 53 -2.96 2.24 -12.78
N PRO A 54 -2.90 1.57 -13.96
CA PRO A 54 -1.71 1.61 -14.80
C PRO A 54 -1.28 3.03 -15.16
N ARG A 55 -2.25 3.88 -15.49
CA ARG A 55 -1.99 5.28 -15.83
C ARG A 55 -1.52 6.09 -14.62
N LEU A 56 -1.99 5.77 -13.42
CA LEU A 56 -1.53 6.40 -12.18
C LEU A 56 -0.10 5.99 -11.85
N LEU A 57 0.26 4.71 -12.07
CA LEU A 57 1.61 4.20 -11.85
C LEU A 57 2.65 4.91 -12.72
N GLU A 58 2.31 5.30 -13.95
CA GLU A 58 3.20 6.06 -14.85
C GLU A 58 3.68 7.40 -14.27
N LEU A 59 2.94 8.02 -13.33
CA LEU A 59 3.36 9.27 -12.68
C LEU A 59 4.65 9.13 -11.87
N HIS A 60 5.07 7.91 -11.54
CA HIS A 60 6.34 7.65 -10.89
C HIS A 60 7.55 7.86 -11.82
N SER A 61 7.32 8.09 -13.11
CA SER A 61 8.35 8.55 -14.06
C SER A 61 8.33 10.06 -14.28
N ASP A 62 7.49 10.82 -13.57
CA ASP A 62 7.43 12.27 -13.73
C ASP A 62 8.76 12.93 -13.32
N ARG A 63 9.19 13.93 -14.10
CA ARG A 63 10.43 14.67 -13.86
C ARG A 63 10.46 15.35 -12.48
N PHE A 64 9.30 15.71 -11.94
CA PHE A 64 9.19 16.44 -10.69
C PHE A 64 8.99 15.51 -9.49
N SER A 65 9.96 15.53 -8.58
CA SER A 65 9.89 14.71 -7.36
C SER A 65 8.67 14.96 -6.45
N PRO A 66 8.08 16.18 -6.34
CA PRO A 66 6.83 16.37 -5.61
C PRO A 66 5.66 15.57 -6.20
N VAL A 67 5.62 15.43 -7.53
CA VAL A 67 4.59 14.68 -8.25
C VAL A 67 4.76 13.19 -7.97
N ARG A 68 5.98 12.67 -8.11
CA ARG A 68 6.29 11.26 -7.77
C ARG A 68 5.95 10.94 -6.32
N LYS A 69 6.34 11.81 -5.38
CA LYS A 69 6.01 11.66 -3.95
C LYS A 69 4.50 11.57 -3.74
N PHE A 70 3.74 12.48 -4.35
CA PHE A 70 2.30 12.53 -4.17
C PHE A 70 1.59 11.35 -4.87
N ALA A 71 2.08 10.91 -6.03
CA ALA A 71 1.61 9.69 -6.67
C ALA A 71 1.85 8.44 -5.79
N THR A 72 3.01 8.36 -5.13
CA THR A 72 3.32 7.30 -4.15
C THR A 72 2.33 7.28 -2.98
N GLU A 73 1.93 8.45 -2.49
CA GLU A 73 0.90 8.58 -1.45
C GLU A 73 -0.46 8.05 -1.92
N ILE A 74 -0.90 8.44 -3.12
CA ILE A 74 -2.19 8.00 -3.71
C ILE A 74 -2.22 6.48 -3.87
N ILE A 75 -1.17 5.86 -4.44
CA ILE A 75 -1.15 4.40 -4.62
C ILE A 75 -1.08 3.66 -3.28
N GLY A 76 -0.45 4.25 -2.26
CA GLY A 76 -0.47 3.71 -0.90
C GLY A 76 -1.89 3.65 -0.33
N GLU A 77 -2.67 4.73 -0.49
CA GLU A 77 -4.07 4.78 -0.04
C GLU A 77 -4.98 3.81 -0.82
N ILE A 78 -4.78 3.69 -2.13
CA ILE A 78 -5.49 2.70 -2.95
C ILE A 78 -5.19 1.29 -2.41
N GLY A 79 -3.92 0.95 -2.17
CA GLY A 79 -3.54 -0.37 -1.66
C GLY A 79 -4.05 -0.67 -0.24
N LEU A 80 -4.21 0.35 0.61
CA LEU A 80 -4.82 0.19 1.93
C LEU A 80 -6.29 -0.22 1.82
N LYS A 81 -7.01 0.41 0.89
CA LYS A 81 -8.44 0.15 0.65
C LYS A 81 -8.66 -1.17 -0.09
N TYR A 82 -7.90 -1.39 -1.17
CA TYR A 82 -8.04 -2.51 -2.09
C TYR A 82 -6.75 -3.32 -2.14
N VAL A 83 -6.68 -4.33 -1.27
CA VAL A 83 -5.48 -5.17 -1.11
C VAL A 83 -5.13 -5.93 -2.39
N GLU A 84 -6.14 -6.26 -3.21
CA GLU A 84 -5.97 -6.96 -4.49
C GLU A 84 -5.08 -6.22 -5.50
N PHE A 85 -4.86 -4.91 -5.33
CA PHE A 85 -3.96 -4.12 -6.18
C PHE A 85 -2.50 -4.11 -5.70
N LEU A 86 -2.18 -4.70 -4.54
CA LEU A 86 -0.80 -4.75 -4.04
C LEU A 86 0.18 -5.43 -5.01
N PRO A 87 -0.19 -6.48 -5.76
CA PRO A 87 0.68 -7.04 -6.79
C PRO A 87 1.14 -6.05 -7.86
N GLU A 88 0.36 -5.01 -8.15
CA GLU A 88 0.71 -3.95 -9.10
C GLU A 88 1.38 -2.75 -8.41
N ILE A 89 0.94 -2.40 -7.20
CA ILE A 89 1.42 -1.24 -6.43
C ILE A 89 2.81 -1.49 -5.84
N VAL A 90 3.04 -2.65 -5.22
CA VAL A 90 4.27 -2.94 -4.48
C VAL A 90 5.54 -2.92 -5.35
N PRO A 91 5.56 -3.45 -6.59
CA PRO A 91 6.71 -3.27 -7.49
C PRO A 91 7.13 -1.81 -7.65
N VAL A 92 6.16 -0.90 -7.78
CA VAL A 92 6.41 0.54 -7.90
C VAL A 92 6.95 1.11 -6.59
N LEU A 93 6.39 0.70 -5.44
CA LEU A 93 6.93 1.11 -4.14
C LEU A 93 8.37 0.64 -3.95
N ILE A 94 8.71 -0.60 -4.33
CA ILE A 94 10.09 -1.13 -4.31
C ILE A 94 11.03 -0.28 -5.18
N SER A 95 10.57 0.15 -6.36
CA SER A 95 11.33 1.04 -7.24
C SER A 95 11.58 2.41 -6.57
N VAL A 96 10.53 3.01 -6.02
CA VAL A 96 10.54 4.30 -5.30
C VAL A 96 11.52 4.32 -4.13
N LEU A 97 11.82 3.18 -3.50
CA LEU A 97 12.82 3.10 -2.42
C LEU A 97 14.24 3.52 -2.88
N ASN A 98 14.52 3.49 -4.19
CA ASN A 98 15.79 3.93 -4.76
C ASN A 98 15.66 5.29 -5.50
N ASP A 99 14.58 6.05 -5.29
CA ASP A 99 14.40 7.35 -5.91
C ASP A 99 15.53 8.32 -5.52
N ALA A 100 16.04 9.07 -6.51
CA ALA A 100 17.11 10.04 -6.31
C ALA A 100 16.75 11.14 -5.30
N THR A 101 15.47 11.43 -5.10
CA THR A 101 14.99 12.36 -4.10
C THR A 101 14.60 11.60 -2.81
N PRO A 102 15.32 11.81 -1.68
CA PRO A 102 15.06 11.08 -0.45
C PRO A 102 13.64 11.21 0.13
N ALA A 103 12.94 12.31 -0.19
CA ALA A 103 11.56 12.51 0.25
C ALA A 103 10.56 11.55 -0.42
N VAL A 104 10.85 11.11 -1.65
CA VAL A 104 10.04 10.14 -2.40
C VAL A 104 10.25 8.74 -1.83
N ALA A 105 11.52 8.34 -1.64
CA ALA A 105 11.85 7.07 -0.98
C ALA A 105 11.25 6.96 0.44
N ARG A 106 11.31 8.03 1.23
CA ARG A 106 10.68 8.06 2.56
C ARG A 106 9.16 7.88 2.48
N GLN A 107 8.49 8.51 1.51
CA GLN A 107 7.05 8.32 1.30
C GLN A 107 6.74 6.84 1.01
N GLY A 108 7.54 6.18 0.17
CA GLY A 108 7.38 4.75 -0.13
C GLY A 108 7.48 3.86 1.12
N ILE A 109 8.45 4.12 2.00
CA ILE A 109 8.57 3.39 3.27
C ILE A 109 7.37 3.66 4.18
N SER A 110 6.93 4.93 4.29
CA SER A 110 5.75 5.28 5.09
C SER A 110 4.50 4.53 4.62
N CYS A 111 4.19 4.56 3.32
CA CYS A 111 3.09 3.77 2.76
C CYS A 111 3.28 2.27 3.04
N GLY A 112 4.50 1.77 2.90
CA GLY A 112 4.84 0.37 3.18
C GLY A 112 4.58 -0.08 4.62
N ILE A 113 4.80 0.79 5.63
CA ILE A 113 4.48 0.49 7.03
C ILE A 113 2.98 0.20 7.19
N ASP A 114 2.15 1.09 6.66
CA ASP A 114 0.69 1.00 6.81
C ASP A 114 0.13 -0.19 6.00
N LEU A 115 0.64 -0.39 4.78
CA LEU A 115 0.27 -1.52 3.93
C LEU A 115 0.64 -2.86 4.55
N PHE A 116 1.84 -2.99 5.12
CA PHE A 116 2.28 -4.24 5.74
C PHE A 116 1.41 -4.59 6.94
N ARG A 117 1.15 -3.60 7.81
CA ARG A 117 0.23 -3.75 8.96
C ARG A 117 -1.16 -4.19 8.51
N SER A 118 -1.76 -3.45 7.57
CA SER A 118 -3.12 -3.71 7.08
C SER A 118 -3.24 -5.10 6.46
N THR A 119 -2.27 -5.49 5.62
CA THR A 119 -2.27 -6.78 4.94
C THR A 119 -2.12 -7.94 5.93
N LEU A 120 -1.18 -7.82 6.89
CA LEU A 120 -1.00 -8.84 7.92
C LEU A 120 -2.26 -9.00 8.79
N MET A 121 -2.92 -7.89 9.16
CA MET A 121 -4.18 -7.93 9.89
C MET A 121 -5.28 -8.65 9.11
N LYS A 122 -5.41 -8.39 7.81
CA LYS A 122 -6.38 -9.08 6.94
C LYS A 122 -6.12 -10.59 6.88
N ILE A 123 -4.85 -11.00 6.75
CA ILE A 123 -4.45 -12.42 6.77
C ILE A 123 -4.80 -13.07 8.10
N ALA A 124 -4.49 -12.41 9.22
CA ALA A 124 -4.77 -12.93 10.55
C ALA A 124 -6.27 -13.11 10.79
N ILE A 125 -7.08 -12.13 10.41
CA ILE A 125 -8.55 -12.21 10.50
C ILE A 125 -9.07 -13.36 9.62
N GLN A 126 -8.62 -13.45 8.36
CA GLN A 126 -9.08 -14.53 7.48
C GLN A 126 -8.68 -15.91 8.02
N GLY A 127 -7.46 -16.05 8.56
CA GLY A 127 -6.98 -17.29 9.18
C GLY A 127 -7.76 -17.72 10.43
N LEU A 128 -8.44 -16.79 11.12
CA LEU A 128 -9.35 -17.12 12.24
C LEU A 128 -10.67 -17.74 11.75
N HIS A 129 -11.14 -17.35 10.56
CA HIS A 129 -12.44 -17.76 10.03
C HIS A 129 -12.35 -18.89 9.00
N SER A 130 -11.19 -19.06 8.36
CA SER A 130 -10.96 -20.01 7.27
C SER A 130 -9.55 -20.60 7.37
N SER A 131 -9.45 -21.90 7.08
CA SER A 131 -8.16 -22.58 6.90
C SER A 131 -7.47 -22.25 5.57
N GLU A 132 -8.22 -21.73 4.60
CA GLU A 132 -7.73 -21.32 3.28
C GLU A 132 -7.72 -19.80 3.15
N LEU A 133 -6.61 -19.26 2.65
CA LEU A 133 -6.48 -17.84 2.30
C LEU A 133 -7.04 -17.60 0.90
N ASP A 134 -7.60 -16.41 0.71
CA ASP A 134 -8.03 -15.95 -0.59
C ASP A 134 -6.79 -15.77 -1.48
N SER A 135 -6.88 -16.25 -2.72
CA SER A 135 -5.73 -16.24 -3.64
C SER A 135 -5.21 -14.83 -3.94
N SER A 136 -6.09 -13.82 -3.97
CA SER A 136 -5.69 -12.42 -4.15
C SER A 136 -4.97 -11.88 -2.92
N LEU A 137 -5.49 -12.19 -1.72
CA LEU A 137 -4.83 -11.82 -0.46
C LEU A 137 -3.46 -12.52 -0.30
N GLU A 138 -3.36 -13.80 -0.65
CA GLU A 138 -2.09 -14.55 -0.62
C GLU A 138 -1.07 -13.93 -1.58
N SER A 139 -1.46 -13.66 -2.82
CA SER A 139 -0.61 -12.98 -3.81
C SER A 139 -0.12 -11.62 -3.30
N SER A 140 -1.03 -10.83 -2.74
CA SER A 140 -0.74 -9.52 -2.15
C SER A 140 0.25 -9.60 -0.99
N TRP A 141 0.11 -10.63 -0.15
CA TRP A 141 1.04 -10.89 0.95
C TRP A 141 2.45 -11.22 0.46
N GLN A 142 2.58 -12.07 -0.56
CA GLN A 142 3.88 -12.41 -1.14
C GLN A 142 4.60 -11.16 -1.66
N TRP A 143 3.86 -10.20 -2.22
CA TRP A 143 4.43 -8.91 -2.60
C TRP A 143 4.86 -8.07 -1.39
N MET A 144 4.06 -8.01 -0.33
CA MET A 144 4.45 -7.31 0.90
C MET A 144 5.69 -7.92 1.57
N LEU A 145 5.89 -9.24 1.48
CA LEU A 145 7.12 -9.89 1.93
C LEU A 145 8.33 -9.45 1.09
N LYS A 146 8.20 -9.36 -0.24
CA LYS A 146 9.27 -8.81 -1.11
C LYS A 146 9.60 -7.36 -0.75
N PHE A 147 8.58 -6.55 -0.43
CA PHE A 147 8.78 -5.19 0.05
C PHE A 147 9.53 -5.16 1.39
N LYS A 148 9.15 -6.02 2.34
CA LYS A 148 9.83 -6.19 3.64
C LYS A 148 11.32 -6.45 3.43
N GLU A 149 11.68 -7.41 2.60
CA GLU A 149 13.07 -7.76 2.32
C GLU A 149 13.85 -6.57 1.72
N LYS A 150 13.23 -5.83 0.80
CA LYS A 150 13.86 -4.64 0.23
C LYS A 150 14.09 -3.55 1.28
N VAL A 151 13.12 -3.28 2.16
CA VAL A 151 13.28 -2.28 3.24
C VAL A 151 14.33 -2.73 4.25
N TYR A 152 14.39 -4.02 4.59
CA TYR A 152 15.40 -4.59 5.48
C TYR A 152 16.80 -4.40 4.91
N SER A 153 16.97 -4.62 3.61
CA SER A 153 18.25 -4.37 2.94
C SER A 153 18.75 -2.94 3.17
N ILE A 154 17.84 -1.94 3.16
CA ILE A 154 18.14 -0.52 3.41
C ILE A 154 18.42 -0.25 4.90
N ALA A 155 17.63 -0.84 5.80
CA ALA A 155 17.78 -0.65 7.25
C ALA A 155 19.15 -1.12 7.75
N PHE A 156 19.62 -2.25 7.22
CA PHE A 156 20.85 -2.92 7.63
C PHE A 156 22.07 -2.57 6.77
N GLN A 157 21.93 -1.73 5.73
CA GLN A 157 23.11 -1.18 5.05
C GLN A 157 23.93 -0.28 6.01
N PRO A 158 25.27 -0.31 5.92
CA PRO A 158 26.13 0.64 6.60
C PRO A 158 25.84 2.08 6.17
N GLY A 159 25.79 3.02 7.13
CA GLY A 159 25.62 4.44 6.86
C GLY A 159 24.58 5.14 7.75
N GLY A 160 24.39 6.43 7.48
CA GLY A 160 23.40 7.28 8.13
C GLY A 160 22.42 7.87 7.12
N GLY A 161 21.29 8.39 7.58
CA GLY A 161 20.35 9.13 6.74
C GLY A 161 18.88 8.89 7.09
N GLY A 162 18.02 9.83 6.67
CA GLY A 162 16.59 9.79 6.98
C GLY A 162 15.84 8.59 6.36
N ILE A 163 16.30 8.07 5.22
CA ILE A 163 15.72 6.86 4.60
C ILE A 163 16.00 5.64 5.48
N ARG A 164 17.27 5.45 5.89
CA ARG A 164 17.67 4.35 6.76
C ARG A 164 16.96 4.41 8.13
N LEU A 165 16.85 5.60 8.71
CA LEU A 165 16.10 5.78 9.97
C LEU A 165 14.63 5.34 9.82
N LEU A 166 14.00 5.69 8.70
CA LEU A 166 12.62 5.28 8.45
C LEU A 166 12.50 3.79 8.14
N ALA A 167 13.49 3.18 7.48
CA ALA A 167 13.57 1.74 7.28
C ALA A 167 13.72 0.99 8.62
N LEU A 168 14.52 1.51 9.56
CA LEU A 168 14.58 0.97 10.92
C LEU A 168 13.24 1.11 11.67
N LYS A 169 12.50 2.21 11.46
CA LYS A 169 11.13 2.33 11.99
C LYS A 169 10.20 1.26 11.41
N PHE A 170 10.33 0.93 10.13
CA PHE A 170 9.60 -0.19 9.52
C PHE A 170 9.97 -1.52 10.18
N VAL A 171 11.26 -1.80 10.41
CA VAL A 171 11.71 -3.01 11.13
C VAL A 171 11.08 -3.09 12.53
N VAL A 172 11.11 -2.00 13.30
CA VAL A 172 10.48 -1.94 14.63
C VAL A 172 8.97 -2.17 14.53
N ALA A 173 8.28 -1.56 13.56
CA ALA A 173 6.87 -1.78 13.35
C ALA A 173 6.54 -3.25 13.04
N VAL A 174 7.36 -3.92 12.23
CA VAL A 174 7.21 -5.35 11.93
C VAL A 174 7.44 -6.21 13.18
N ILE A 175 8.49 -5.95 13.97
CA ILE A 175 8.76 -6.66 15.23
C ILE A 175 7.56 -6.53 16.18
N LEU A 176 7.02 -5.32 16.33
CA LEU A 176 5.86 -5.07 17.19
C LEU A 176 4.60 -5.79 16.70
N LEU A 177 4.44 -5.97 15.39
CA LEU A 177 3.31 -6.72 14.84
C LEU A 177 3.42 -8.23 15.12
N TYR A 178 4.63 -8.78 15.16
CA TYR A 178 4.84 -10.21 15.45
C TYR A 178 4.97 -10.52 16.94
N THR A 179 5.10 -9.51 17.81
CA THR A 179 5.31 -9.69 19.24
C THR A 179 3.98 -9.51 19.98
N PRO A 180 3.46 -10.54 20.68
CA PRO A 180 2.31 -10.39 21.57
C PRO A 180 2.53 -9.30 22.61
N ASP A 181 1.49 -8.53 22.93
CA ASP A 181 1.51 -7.74 24.14
C ASP A 181 1.42 -8.68 25.35
N PRO A 182 2.44 -8.74 26.24
CA PRO A 182 2.40 -9.58 27.43
C PRO A 182 1.28 -9.19 28.41
N ASN A 183 0.73 -7.98 28.29
CA ASN A 183 -0.43 -7.52 29.07
C ASN A 183 -1.71 -7.47 28.23
N GLY A 184 -1.67 -7.98 26.99
CA GLY A 184 -2.81 -7.97 26.08
C GLY A 184 -3.92 -8.88 26.57
N SER A 185 -5.18 -8.43 26.43
CA SER A 185 -6.34 -9.27 26.69
C SER A 185 -6.32 -10.49 25.75
N SER A 186 -6.62 -11.67 26.30
CA SER A 186 -6.83 -12.91 25.53
C SER A 186 -8.18 -12.96 24.82
N ASP A 187 -9.07 -12.00 25.08
CA ASP A 187 -10.41 -11.99 24.51
C ASP A 187 -10.40 -11.55 23.03
N PRO A 188 -11.18 -12.22 22.16
CA PRO A 188 -11.30 -11.81 20.77
C PRO A 188 -11.91 -10.41 20.68
N PRO A 189 -11.45 -9.56 19.74
CA PRO A 189 -12.00 -8.21 19.57
C PRO A 189 -13.50 -8.29 19.26
N SER A 190 -14.32 -7.57 20.03
CA SER A 190 -15.73 -7.41 19.73
C SER A 190 -15.89 -6.67 18.40
N HIS A 191 -16.86 -7.14 17.61
CA HIS A 191 -17.07 -6.77 16.22
C HIS A 191 -17.65 -5.35 16.08
N GLU A 192 -17.01 -4.30 16.60
CA GLU A 192 -17.50 -2.93 16.45
C GLU A 192 -16.37 -1.87 16.52
N GLY A 193 -16.02 -1.34 15.36
CA GLY A 193 -15.88 0.12 15.16
C GLY A 193 -14.66 0.88 15.70
N ASN A 194 -13.69 0.27 16.41
CA ASN A 194 -12.49 1.00 16.88
C ASN A 194 -11.19 0.26 16.52
N ILE A 195 -10.55 0.72 15.45
CA ILE A 195 -9.36 0.12 14.81
C ILE A 195 -8.04 0.48 15.52
N ASN A 196 -8.05 0.54 16.85
CA ASN A 196 -6.83 0.67 17.67
C ASN A 196 -6.45 -0.62 18.40
N LEU A 197 -7.03 -1.76 17.99
CA LEU A 197 -6.64 -3.07 18.51
C LEU A 197 -5.32 -3.51 17.87
N ILE A 198 -4.23 -3.29 18.61
CA ILE A 198 -3.05 -4.14 18.52
C ILE A 198 -3.52 -5.53 18.94
N LEU A 199 -3.89 -6.36 17.95
CA LEU A 199 -4.15 -7.76 18.21
C LEU A 199 -2.84 -8.38 18.70
N PRO A 200 -2.80 -9.11 19.84
CA PRO A 200 -1.66 -9.91 20.20
C PRO A 200 -1.56 -11.07 19.19
N LEU A 201 -0.85 -10.81 18.10
CA LEU A 201 -0.70 -11.72 16.96
C LEU A 201 0.04 -13.02 17.29
N GLY A 202 0.68 -13.14 18.45
CA GLY A 202 1.22 -14.42 18.91
C GLY A 202 0.36 -15.17 19.93
N SER A 203 -0.85 -14.70 20.23
CA SER A 203 -1.91 -15.57 20.76
C SER A 203 -2.52 -16.43 19.64
N LEU A 204 -2.38 -15.97 18.39
CA LEU A 204 -2.55 -16.76 17.17
C LEU A 204 -1.29 -17.61 16.96
N GLY A 205 -1.19 -18.71 17.72
CA GLY A 205 -0.20 -19.75 17.45
C GLY A 205 -0.50 -20.44 16.11
N LEU A 206 -0.29 -19.75 14.96
CA LEU A 206 -0.29 -20.32 13.61
C LEU A 206 -0.06 -19.31 12.45
N ILE A 207 0.59 -18.16 12.66
CA ILE A 207 1.31 -17.49 11.56
C ILE A 207 2.78 -17.79 11.72
N ASP A 208 3.10 -19.08 11.64
CA ASP A 208 4.47 -19.52 11.39
C ASP A 208 4.89 -18.83 10.08
N GLU A 209 5.89 -17.95 10.10
CA GLU A 209 6.54 -17.46 8.87
C GLU A 209 6.90 -18.66 7.96
N TYR A 210 7.13 -19.83 8.57
CA TYR A 210 7.28 -21.11 7.88
C TYR A 210 6.04 -21.56 7.11
N LYS A 211 4.81 -21.42 7.61
CA LYS A 211 3.60 -21.92 6.90
C LYS A 211 3.25 -21.04 5.69
N CYS A 212 3.45 -19.73 5.80
CA CYS A 212 3.28 -18.80 4.68
C CYS A 212 4.45 -18.84 3.67
N SER A 213 5.64 -19.30 4.10
CA SER A 213 6.79 -19.55 3.21
C SER A 213 6.78 -20.96 2.59
N SER A 214 6.17 -21.96 3.22
CA SER A 214 6.19 -23.37 2.79
C SER A 214 5.03 -23.78 1.87
N THR A 215 4.00 -22.96 1.70
CA THR A 215 3.03 -23.13 0.59
C THR A 215 3.67 -22.87 -0.79
N SER A 216 4.89 -22.32 -0.85
CA SER A 216 5.69 -22.22 -2.10
C SER A 216 6.45 -23.49 -2.48
N LYS A 217 6.33 -24.59 -1.71
CA LYS A 217 6.99 -25.88 -2.01
C LYS A 217 6.02 -27.06 -1.97
N PHE A 218 5.02 -27.08 -2.84
CA PHE A 218 4.44 -28.34 -3.31
C PHE A 218 3.83 -28.14 -4.71
N SER A 219 4.69 -28.26 -5.72
CA SER A 219 4.39 -28.94 -7.00
C SER A 219 5.73 -29.25 -7.66
N THR A 220 5.87 -30.53 -8.01
CA THR A 220 6.99 -31.27 -8.63
C THR A 220 7.90 -30.50 -9.58
#